data_AF-A0A6I5REG2-F1
#
_entry.id   AF-A0A6I5REG2-F1
#
_cell.length_a   1.000
_cell.length_b   1.000
_cell.length_c   1.000
_cell.angle_alpha   90.00
_cell.angle_beta   90.00
_cell.angle_gamma   90.00
#
_symmetry.space_group_name_H-M   'P 1'
#
loop_
_entity.id
_entity.type
_entity.pdbx_description
1 polymer ?
#
loop_
_entity_poly.entity_id
_entity_poly.type
_entity_poly.pdbx_seq_one_letter_code
_entity_poly.pdbx_strand_id
1 'polypeptide(L)'
;MSNSASFEVKTSVNLEEILSVVSGLWVGNAYHVDVLIHPDTSGRIFCILDYFFKENLEQHKMLTEVLKYLSEISEDKKIYYYRCVDFFPIQDSVIPITEINLEDLFKADFEPSIGASVEVKYLISSASIESSS
;
A
#
# COMPACT_ATOMS: atom_id res chain seq x y z
N MET A 1 -6.43 -15.35 10.80
CA MET A 1 -6.55 -14.86 9.41
C MET A 1 -5.72 -13.60 9.36
N SER A 2 -4.67 -13.57 8.55
CA SER A 2 -3.95 -12.33 8.25
C SER A 2 -4.82 -11.46 7.34
N ASN A 3 -4.55 -10.17 7.31
CA ASN A 3 -5.00 -9.20 6.33
C ASN A 3 -3.76 -8.69 5.60
N SER A 4 -3.93 -8.26 4.35
CA SER A 4 -2.83 -7.81 3.50
C SER A 4 -3.17 -6.45 2.90
N ALA A 5 -2.43 -5.41 3.27
CA ALA A 5 -2.52 -4.11 2.60
C ALA A 5 -1.51 -4.07 1.47
N SER A 6 -1.94 -3.60 0.31
CA SER A 6 -1.14 -3.71 -0.91
C SER A 6 -1.03 -2.39 -1.63
N PHE A 7 0.19 -1.98 -1.93
CA PHE A 7 0.50 -0.67 -2.49
C PHE A 7 1.33 -0.79 -3.76
N GLU A 8 0.99 -0.02 -4.78
CA GLU A 8 1.74 0.10 -6.03
C GLU A 8 2.30 1.50 -6.16
N VAL A 9 3.60 1.56 -6.50
CA VAL A 9 4.35 2.81 -6.63
C VAL A 9 5.24 2.74 -7.86
N LYS A 10 5.30 3.84 -8.62
CA LYS A 10 6.29 4.02 -9.68
C LYS A 10 7.56 4.61 -9.10
N THR A 11 8.69 3.90 -9.22
CA THR A 11 9.96 4.31 -8.61
C THR A 11 11.17 3.75 -9.34
N SER A 12 12.30 4.43 -9.19
CA SER A 12 13.62 3.96 -9.65
C SER A 12 14.46 3.36 -8.51
N VAL A 13 13.96 3.36 -7.28
CA VAL A 13 14.66 2.78 -6.11
C VAL A 13 14.68 1.26 -6.21
N ASN A 14 15.78 0.62 -5.79
CA ASN A 14 15.94 -0.82 -5.87
C ASN A 14 15.01 -1.54 -4.86
N LEU A 15 14.42 -2.66 -5.30
CA LEU A 15 13.58 -3.55 -4.49
C LEU A 15 14.19 -3.92 -3.12
N GLU A 16 15.47 -4.28 -3.07
CA GLU A 16 16.14 -4.70 -1.82
C GLU A 16 16.20 -3.56 -0.79
N GLU A 17 16.41 -2.33 -1.28
CA GLU A 17 16.41 -1.13 -0.44
C GLU A 17 15.02 -0.84 0.10
N ILE A 18 14.00 -0.89 -0.76
CA ILE A 18 12.59 -0.69 -0.38
C ILE A 18 12.19 -1.74 0.66
N LEU A 19 12.46 -3.02 0.41
CA LEU A 19 12.16 -4.11 1.32
C LEU A 19 12.83 -3.90 2.69
N SER A 20 14.10 -3.52 2.70
CA SER A 20 14.86 -3.26 3.93
C SER A 20 14.24 -2.13 4.76
N VAL A 21 13.95 -0.98 4.13
CA VAL A 21 13.37 0.19 4.82
C VAL A 21 11.95 -0.10 5.30
N VAL A 22 11.09 -0.63 4.43
CA VAL A 22 9.70 -0.94 4.79
C VAL A 22 9.64 -1.98 5.88
N SER A 23 10.49 -3.02 5.86
CA SER A 23 10.56 -4.01 6.96
C SER A 23 10.98 -3.37 8.29
N GLY A 24 11.83 -2.34 8.26
CA GLY A 24 12.24 -1.58 9.44
C GLY A 24 11.16 -0.63 9.98
N LEU A 25 10.25 -0.15 9.12
CA LEU A 25 9.08 0.65 9.50
C LEU A 25 7.90 -0.24 9.96
N TRP A 26 7.79 -1.42 9.36
CA TRP A 26 6.73 -2.40 9.59
C TRP A 26 7.13 -3.42 10.67
N VAL A 27 7.55 -2.92 11.84
CA VAL A 27 8.01 -3.74 12.99
C VAL A 27 6.90 -3.81 14.06
N GLY A 28 6.51 -5.02 14.50
CA GLY A 28 5.55 -5.20 15.61
C GLY A 28 4.49 -6.27 15.34
N ASN A 29 3.19 -5.92 15.41
CA ASN A 29 2.06 -6.80 15.04
C ASN A 29 1.96 -7.09 13.51
N ALA A 30 3.01 -6.73 12.79
CA ALA A 30 3.28 -6.96 11.39
C ALA A 30 3.94 -8.33 11.20
N TYR A 31 3.51 -9.09 10.19
CA TYR A 31 3.99 -10.47 9.97
C TYR A 31 5.04 -10.54 8.88
N HIS A 32 4.82 -9.82 7.80
CA HIS A 32 5.62 -9.96 6.60
C HIS A 32 5.51 -8.71 5.74
N VAL A 33 6.61 -8.38 5.09
CA VAL A 33 6.69 -7.40 4.01
C VAL A 33 7.20 -8.16 2.80
N ASP A 34 6.51 -8.00 1.67
CA ASP A 34 7.01 -8.43 0.37
C ASP A 34 7.07 -7.24 -0.59
N VAL A 35 8.05 -7.25 -1.48
CA VAL A 35 8.18 -6.24 -2.52
C VAL A 35 8.54 -6.93 -3.84
N LEU A 36 7.68 -6.75 -4.85
CA LEU A 36 7.83 -7.41 -6.14
C LEU A 36 7.63 -6.44 -7.30
N ILE A 37 8.23 -6.78 -8.44
CA ILE A 37 7.95 -6.13 -9.73
C ILE A 37 7.03 -7.07 -10.51
N HIS A 38 5.90 -6.56 -10.98
CA HIS A 38 5.10 -7.32 -11.93
C HIS A 38 5.74 -7.20 -13.33
N PRO A 39 5.96 -8.32 -14.06
CA PRO A 39 6.64 -8.30 -15.35
C PRO A 39 5.97 -7.39 -16.39
N ASP A 40 4.67 -7.16 -16.25
CA ASP A 40 3.87 -6.33 -17.16
C ASP A 40 3.81 -4.83 -16.77
N THR A 41 4.37 -4.45 -15.62
CA THR A 41 4.33 -3.05 -15.15
C THR A 41 5.73 -2.43 -15.23
N SER A 42 5.99 -1.64 -16.27
CA SER A 42 7.31 -1.00 -16.41
C SER A 42 7.57 -0.01 -15.28
N GLY A 43 8.60 -0.26 -14.46
CA GLY A 43 9.06 0.66 -13.42
C GLY A 43 8.10 0.84 -12.23
N ARG A 44 7.14 -0.08 -12.05
CA ARG A 44 6.28 -0.11 -10.87
C ARG A 44 6.66 -1.27 -9.96
N ILE A 45 6.64 -1.01 -8.66
CA ILE A 45 6.80 -2.01 -7.61
C ILE A 45 5.48 -2.14 -6.87
N PHE A 46 5.27 -3.34 -6.33
CA PHE A 46 4.17 -3.64 -5.43
C PHE A 46 4.75 -3.98 -4.06
N CYS A 47 4.30 -3.26 -3.03
CA CYS A 47 4.65 -3.47 -1.64
C CYS A 47 3.44 -4.07 -0.91
N ILE A 48 3.61 -5.27 -0.36
CA ILE A 48 2.58 -6.01 0.37
C ILE A 48 2.95 -6.01 1.84
N LEU A 49 2.00 -5.62 2.68
CA LEU A 49 2.11 -5.60 4.14
C LEU A 49 1.11 -6.59 4.73
N ASP A 50 1.60 -7.70 5.28
CA ASP A 50 0.76 -8.68 5.98
C ASP A 50 0.71 -8.37 7.48
N TYR A 51 -0.49 -8.45 8.06
CA TYR A 51 -0.73 -8.14 9.47
C TYR A 51 -2.02 -8.76 10.00
N PHE A 52 -2.25 -8.70 11.31
CA PHE A 52 -3.56 -9.03 11.88
C PHE A 52 -4.19 -7.70 12.31
N PHE A 53 -5.30 -7.31 11.68
CA PHE A 53 -6.00 -6.09 12.08
C PHE A 53 -6.50 -6.29 13.51
N LYS A 54 -5.89 -5.54 14.41
CA LYS A 54 -6.42 -5.27 15.74
C LYS A 54 -6.45 -3.76 15.77
N GLU A 55 -7.63 -3.15 15.96
CA GLU A 55 -7.74 -1.70 16.12
C GLU A 55 -6.74 -1.20 17.17
N ASN A 56 -5.58 -0.75 16.70
CA ASN A 56 -4.48 -0.34 17.53
C ASN A 56 -3.80 0.85 16.85
N LEU A 57 -3.76 1.96 17.56
CA LEU A 57 -3.12 3.22 17.18
C LEU A 57 -1.68 3.02 16.67
N GLU A 58 -1.00 1.98 17.12
CA GLU A 58 0.35 1.62 16.68
C GLU A 58 0.38 1.19 15.20
N GLN A 59 -0.58 0.39 14.73
CA GLN A 59 -0.65 -0.04 13.33
C GLN A 59 -0.90 1.15 12.40
N HIS A 60 -1.73 2.10 12.83
CA HIS A 60 -2.00 3.32 12.06
C HIS A 60 -0.71 4.09 11.85
N LYS A 61 0.05 4.34 12.93
CA LYS A 61 1.34 5.05 12.85
C LYS A 61 2.33 4.34 11.93
N MET A 62 2.47 3.02 12.07
CA MET A 62 3.37 2.24 11.21
C MET A 62 2.97 2.37 9.74
N LEU A 63 1.67 2.29 9.43
CA LEU A 63 1.17 2.41 8.06
C LEU A 63 1.39 3.82 7.51
N THR A 64 1.15 4.84 8.31
CA THR A 64 1.45 6.24 7.98
C THR A 64 2.92 6.41 7.62
N GLU A 65 3.85 5.86 8.40
CA GLU A 65 5.29 5.98 8.13
C GLU A 65 5.71 5.22 6.87
N VAL A 66 5.15 4.02 6.64
CA VAL A 66 5.38 3.29 5.38
C VAL A 66 4.87 4.12 4.19
N LEU A 67 3.68 4.70 4.27
CA LEU A 67 3.11 5.49 3.17
C LEU A 67 3.85 6.81 2.94
N LYS A 68 4.40 7.44 3.98
CA LYS A 68 5.33 8.58 3.83
C LYS A 68 6.56 8.17 3.02
N TYR A 69 7.22 7.08 3.41
CA TYR A 69 8.39 6.59 2.66
C TYR A 69 8.04 6.25 1.20
N LEU A 70 6.95 5.52 0.96
CA LEU A 70 6.49 5.18 -0.38
C LEU A 70 6.16 6.43 -1.22
N SER A 71 5.59 7.47 -0.60
CA SER A 71 5.32 8.77 -1.24
C SER A 71 6.61 9.52 -1.57
N GLU A 72 7.63 9.45 -0.71
CA GLU A 72 8.94 10.05 -0.92
C GLU A 72 9.64 9.48 -2.16
N ILE A 73 9.65 8.14 -2.30
CA ILE A 73 10.30 7.44 -3.41
C ILE A 73 9.45 7.37 -4.69
N SER A 74 8.17 7.75 -4.61
CA SER A 74 7.26 7.80 -5.76
C SER A 74 7.66 8.92 -6.73
N GLU A 75 7.92 8.56 -7.99
CA GLU A 75 8.30 9.51 -9.06
C GLU A 75 7.20 10.53 -9.34
N ASP A 76 5.95 10.12 -9.23
CA ASP A 76 4.78 10.94 -9.57
C ASP A 76 3.92 11.30 -8.35
N LYS A 77 4.41 11.02 -7.13
CA LYS A 77 3.74 11.35 -5.87
C LYS A 77 2.36 10.70 -5.75
N LYS A 78 2.23 9.52 -6.37
CA LYS A 78 1.04 8.67 -6.31
C LYS A 78 1.38 7.34 -5.67
N ILE A 79 0.48 6.90 -4.79
CA ILE A 79 0.45 5.55 -4.26
C ILE A 79 -0.90 4.97 -4.58
N TYR A 80 -0.92 3.81 -5.23
CA TYR A 80 -2.15 3.10 -5.50
C TYR A 80 -2.35 2.01 -4.46
N TYR A 81 -3.54 1.94 -3.87
CA TYR A 81 -3.90 0.95 -2.87
C TYR A 81 -4.89 -0.07 -3.44
N TYR A 82 -4.62 -1.35 -3.14
CA TYR A 82 -5.46 -2.48 -3.45
C TYR A 82 -5.90 -3.18 -2.17
N ARG A 83 -7.19 -3.48 -2.07
CA ARG A 83 -7.75 -4.25 -0.94
C ARG A 83 -7.41 -5.73 -0.99
N CYS A 84 -6.99 -6.22 -2.16
CA CYS A 84 -6.66 -7.62 -2.40
C CYS A 84 -5.48 -7.73 -3.39
N VAL A 85 -4.49 -8.54 -3.02
CA VAL A 85 -3.26 -8.82 -3.79
C VAL A 85 -3.55 -9.52 -5.13
N ASP A 86 -4.65 -10.28 -5.21
CA ASP A 86 -5.04 -11.02 -6.41
C ASP A 86 -5.34 -10.11 -7.61
N PHE A 87 -5.48 -8.79 -7.39
CA PHE A 87 -5.77 -7.79 -8.42
C PHE A 87 -4.56 -7.01 -8.93
N PHE A 88 -3.34 -7.35 -8.48
CA PHE A 88 -2.10 -6.78 -9.00
C PHE A 88 -1.91 -6.86 -10.53
N PRO A 89 -2.39 -7.91 -11.23
CA PRO A 89 -2.23 -8.00 -12.68
C PRO A 89 -3.34 -7.30 -13.48
N ILE A 90 -4.34 -6.67 -12.86
CA ILE A 90 -5.41 -6.05 -13.65
C ILE A 90 -4.89 -4.75 -14.28
N GLN A 91 -4.80 -4.76 -15.61
CA GLN A 91 -4.31 -3.65 -16.43
C GLN A 91 -4.96 -2.31 -16.04
N ASP A 92 -4.14 -1.25 -16.03
CA ASP A 92 -4.50 0.16 -15.75
C ASP A 92 -5.73 0.68 -16.55
N SER A 93 -6.19 -0.05 -17.57
CA SER A 93 -7.26 0.35 -18.48
C SER A 93 -8.68 -0.08 -18.09
N VAL A 94 -8.87 -0.94 -17.07
CA VAL A 94 -10.19 -1.53 -16.75
C VAL A 94 -10.76 -1.10 -15.39
N ILE A 95 -9.91 -0.76 -14.42
CA ILE A 95 -10.35 -0.49 -13.04
C ILE A 95 -10.60 1.01 -12.81
N PRO A 96 -11.78 1.43 -12.32
CA PRO A 96 -12.01 2.79 -11.86
C PRO A 96 -11.08 3.18 -10.72
N ILE A 97 -10.41 4.34 -10.86
CA ILE A 97 -9.57 4.89 -9.80
C ILE A 97 -10.40 5.81 -8.92
N THR A 98 -10.43 5.53 -7.61
CA THR A 98 -11.09 6.39 -6.61
C THR A 98 -10.03 7.05 -5.73
N GLU A 99 -10.03 8.38 -5.64
CA GLU A 99 -9.14 9.10 -4.73
C GLU A 99 -9.65 9.00 -3.29
N ILE A 100 -8.75 8.66 -2.36
CA ILE A 100 -9.02 8.56 -0.94
C ILE A 100 -7.91 9.27 -0.16
N ASN A 101 -8.21 9.64 1.08
CA ASN A 101 -7.19 10.10 2.03
C ASN A 101 -6.57 8.90 2.76
N LEU A 102 -5.42 9.11 3.37
CA LEU A 102 -4.78 8.14 4.27
C LEU A 102 -5.78 7.55 5.28
N GLU A 103 -6.61 8.40 5.86
CA GLU A 103 -7.47 8.01 7.00
C GLU A 103 -8.65 7.15 6.57
N ASP A 104 -8.94 7.15 5.27
CA ASP A 104 -9.96 6.28 4.71
C ASP A 104 -9.54 4.80 4.79
N LEU A 105 -8.24 4.48 4.75
CA LEU A 105 -7.72 3.10 4.87
C LEU A 105 -8.14 2.40 6.16
N PHE A 106 -8.44 3.16 7.21
CA PHE A 106 -8.85 2.63 8.51
C PHE A 106 -10.37 2.55 8.70
N LYS A 107 -11.15 2.96 7.69
CA LYS A 107 -12.62 2.80 7.70
C LYS A 107 -12.98 1.43 7.14
N ALA A 108 -14.04 0.84 7.68
CA ALA A 108 -14.52 -0.49 7.29
C ALA A 108 -14.72 -0.67 5.77
N ASP A 109 -15.12 0.40 5.06
CA ASP A 109 -15.35 0.38 3.62
C ASP A 109 -14.06 0.20 2.78
N PHE A 110 -12.89 0.53 3.34
CA PHE A 110 -11.59 0.45 2.65
C PHE A 110 -10.61 -0.52 3.32
N GLU A 111 -10.97 -1.08 4.48
CA GLU A 111 -10.13 -2.02 5.22
C GLU A 111 -9.67 -3.18 4.30
N PRO A 112 -8.38 -3.56 4.33
CA PRO A 112 -7.90 -4.72 3.60
C PRO A 112 -8.56 -6.00 4.10
N SER A 113 -9.02 -6.85 3.19
CA SER A 113 -9.70 -8.09 3.55
C SER A 113 -9.29 -9.20 2.59
N ILE A 114 -8.73 -10.28 3.15
CA ILE A 114 -8.49 -11.51 2.39
C ILE A 114 -9.86 -12.06 1.94
N GLY A 115 -10.08 -12.09 0.62
CA GLY A 115 -11.35 -12.51 0.02
C GLY A 115 -12.28 -11.35 -0.39
N ALA A 116 -11.86 -10.09 -0.23
CA ALA A 116 -12.56 -8.98 -0.87
C ALA A 116 -12.46 -9.14 -2.40
N SER A 117 -13.57 -9.50 -3.05
CA SER A 117 -13.70 -9.62 -4.50
C SER A 117 -13.85 -8.25 -5.20
N VAL A 118 -13.19 -7.21 -4.66
CA VAL A 118 -13.41 -5.82 -5.07
C VAL A 118 -12.26 -5.37 -5.96
N GLU A 119 -12.52 -5.33 -7.26
CA GLU A 119 -11.63 -4.81 -8.30
C GLU A 119 -11.62 -3.27 -8.28
N VAL A 120 -11.14 -2.67 -7.19
CA VAL A 120 -11.02 -1.20 -7.08
C VAL A 120 -9.59 -0.82 -6.73
N LYS A 121 -9.08 0.14 -7.51
CA LYS A 121 -7.77 0.77 -7.32
C LYS A 121 -8.00 2.13 -6.68
N TYR A 122 -7.48 2.32 -5.48
CA TYR A 122 -7.59 3.61 -4.79
C TYR A 122 -6.32 4.42 -5.00
N LEU A 123 -6.44 5.73 -5.18
CA LEU A 123 -5.30 6.64 -5.25
C LEU A 123 -5.17 7.39 -3.92
N ILE A 124 -4.00 7.30 -3.29
CA ILE A 124 -3.62 8.11 -2.14
C ILE A 124 -2.59 9.13 -2.65
N SER A 125 -2.95 10.40 -2.61
CA SER A 125 -2.05 11.50 -3.01
C SER A 125 -1.17 11.95 -1.85
N SER A 126 0.05 12.42 -2.15
CA SER A 126 1.01 12.91 -1.14
C SER A 126 0.44 14.03 -0.28
N ALA A 127 -0.43 14.87 -0.82
CA ALA A 127 -1.09 15.94 -0.08
C ALA A 127 -1.92 15.41 1.10
N SER A 128 -2.57 14.24 0.96
CA SER A 128 -3.33 13.64 2.07
C SER A 128 -2.43 13.04 3.16
N ILE A 129 -1.20 12.65 2.78
CA ILE A 129 -0.23 12.04 3.71
C ILE A 129 0.43 13.12 4.59
N GLU A 130 0.74 14.29 4.01
CA GLU A 130 1.34 15.41 4.73
C GLU A 130 0.37 16.06 5.73
N SER A 131 -0.93 16.09 5.42
CA SER A 131 -1.96 16.68 6.29
C SER A 131 -2.30 15.85 7.54
N SER A 132 -1.80 14.62 7.64
CA SER A 132 -2.15 13.66 8.70
C SER A 132 -1.18 13.71 9.90
N SER A 133 -0.54 14.86 10.12
CA SER A 133 0.50 15.10 11.14
C SER A 133 -0.03 15.67 12.45
#